data_AF-A0AA86MK94-F1
#
_entry.id   AF-A0AA86MK94-F1
#
_cell.length_a   1.000
_cell.length_b   1.000
_cell.length_c   1.000
_cell.angle_alpha   90.00
_cell.angle_beta   90.00
_cell.angle_gamma   90.00
#
_symmetry.space_group_name_H-M   'P 1'
#
loop_
_entity.id
_entity.type
_entity.pdbx_description
1 polymer ?
#
loop_
_entity_poly.entity_id
_entity_poly.type
_entity_poly.pdbx_seq_one_letter_code
_entity_poly.pdbx_strand_id
1 'polypeptide(L)'
;MNFPVSDRMSVSDDIDLVVGDFTNTLLVPYETNVNDTFENKGRCLQDAIWEALDHRLFSGVEVLRELSKIHRTGRDPLMPVVLTSLLGHPGRHDVSKLGREVYGVSQTPQVMLDVQIRESDDVLYFKWDYLKGVIRPDVIKDMFEAFETLLKQLAKEENIWNRTYIDLRPKKQIEIRNKVNDTEVDIPKVHLRDLLVNRIEDRAKETAIISKNGTYNWNNVGRGASYIKNMLKEICNDEEKFIGIILPKGPAQFMAVYGCLLFGAGYVPIDVDLPQDRVKKIFKQAKIKTAIASQQTVVPEGFTKIEYCDTDIESKLAENIDLTLEPLREIIHHILFLHLDQQENLKVLKFQKLQ
;
A
#
# COMPACT_ATOMS: atom_id res chain seq x y z
N MET A 1 -5.84 23.00 2.87
CA MET A 1 -7.05 23.46 2.16
C MET A 1 -6.89 24.93 1.82
N ASN A 2 -7.42 25.38 0.68
CA ASN A 2 -7.32 26.77 0.23
C ASN A 2 -8.67 27.48 0.47
N PHE A 3 -8.63 28.58 1.22
CA PHE A 3 -9.80 29.36 1.64
C PHE A 3 -9.67 30.82 1.20
N PRO A 4 -10.47 31.29 0.24
CA PRO A 4 -10.57 32.69 -0.10
C PRO A 4 -11.29 33.43 1.03
N VAL A 5 -10.73 34.57 1.44
CA VAL A 5 -11.28 35.43 2.49
C VAL A 5 -11.31 36.87 2.02
N SER A 6 -12.28 37.64 2.51
CA SER A 6 -12.28 39.09 2.36
C SER A 6 -11.36 39.70 3.41
N ASP A 7 -10.29 40.35 2.98
CA ASP A 7 -9.26 40.97 3.83
C ASP A 7 -9.30 42.49 3.70
N ARG A 8 -10.49 43.06 3.90
CA ARG A 8 -10.67 44.51 3.99
C ARG A 8 -10.25 44.99 5.37
N MET A 9 -8.95 45.25 5.55
CA MET A 9 -8.41 45.74 6.82
C MET A 9 -8.92 47.15 7.14
N SER A 10 -9.27 47.43 8.41
CA SER A 10 -9.71 48.74 8.89
C SER A 10 -8.56 49.75 8.99
N VAL A 11 -7.94 50.07 7.85
CA VAL A 11 -6.80 51.00 7.73
C VAL A 11 -7.24 52.45 7.50
N SER A 12 -8.52 52.68 7.22
CA SER A 12 -9.14 53.99 7.01
C SER A 12 -10.62 53.93 7.37
N ASP A 13 -11.20 55.04 7.82
CA ASP A 13 -12.64 55.15 8.09
C ASP A 13 -13.47 55.02 6.79
N ASP A 14 -12.88 55.38 5.64
CA ASP A 14 -13.54 55.28 4.34
C ASP A 14 -13.33 53.91 3.65
N ILE A 15 -12.68 52.94 4.32
CA ILE A 15 -12.26 51.71 3.64
C ILE A 15 -13.44 50.94 3.02
N ASP A 16 -14.62 50.98 3.63
CA ASP A 16 -15.82 50.31 3.12
C ASP A 16 -16.41 50.97 1.86
N LEU A 17 -16.00 52.21 1.55
CA LEU A 17 -16.40 52.93 0.34
C LEU A 17 -15.48 52.65 -0.84
N VAL A 18 -14.33 51.99 -0.62
CA VAL A 18 -13.33 51.73 -1.65
C VAL A 18 -13.73 50.54 -2.51
N VAL A 19 -13.75 50.76 -3.82
CA VAL A 19 -13.85 49.69 -4.82
C VAL A 19 -12.45 49.18 -5.12
N GLY A 20 -12.21 47.90 -4.88
CA GLY A 20 -10.89 47.27 -5.05
C GLY A 20 -10.95 45.76 -4.80
N ASP A 21 -9.84 45.08 -5.09
CA ASP A 21 -9.67 43.68 -4.76
C ASP A 21 -9.18 43.56 -3.31
N PHE A 22 -10.03 42.99 -2.46
CA PHE A 22 -9.72 42.67 -1.07
C PHE A 22 -9.68 41.16 -0.86
N THR A 23 -9.55 40.38 -1.93
CA THR A 23 -9.49 38.92 -1.84
C THR A 23 -8.11 38.52 -1.37
N ASN A 24 -8.06 37.84 -0.23
CA ASN A 24 -6.87 37.13 0.21
C ASN A 24 -7.16 35.62 0.20
N THR A 25 -6.12 34.82 0.21
CA THR A 25 -6.21 33.36 0.21
C THR A 25 -5.47 32.83 1.43
N LEU A 26 -6.13 32.02 2.24
CA LEU A 26 -5.50 31.33 3.36
C LEU A 26 -5.23 29.87 3.00
N LEU A 27 -4.06 29.38 3.40
CA LEU A 27 -3.76 27.96 3.37
C LEU A 27 -3.90 27.40 4.77
N VAL A 28 -4.89 26.55 4.96
CA VAL A 28 -5.20 25.97 6.26
C VAL A 28 -4.79 24.50 6.25
N PRO A 29 -3.91 24.04 7.15
CA PRO A 29 -3.61 22.62 7.29
C PRO A 29 -4.86 21.87 7.73
N TYR A 30 -5.08 20.68 7.19
CA TYR A 30 -6.15 19.79 7.64
C TYR A 30 -5.52 18.48 8.11
N GLU A 31 -5.15 18.47 9.38
CA GLU A 31 -4.54 17.31 10.05
C GLU A 31 -5.58 16.71 10.99
N THR A 32 -5.91 15.44 10.78
CA THR A 32 -6.92 14.73 11.59
C THR A 32 -6.47 13.32 11.91
N ASN A 33 -6.86 12.81 13.07
CA ASN A 33 -6.66 11.41 13.41
C ASN A 33 -7.81 10.57 12.81
N VAL A 34 -7.48 9.36 12.33
CA VAL A 34 -8.49 8.40 11.84
C VAL A 34 -9.52 8.08 12.92
N ASN A 35 -9.11 8.12 14.19
CA ASN A 35 -9.97 7.84 15.35
C ASN A 35 -10.76 9.05 15.85
N ASP A 36 -10.59 10.24 15.26
CA ASP A 36 -11.36 11.41 15.67
C ASP A 36 -12.80 11.33 15.14
N THR A 37 -13.75 11.76 15.96
CA THR A 37 -15.15 11.95 15.55
C THR A 37 -15.26 13.04 14.49
N PHE A 38 -16.33 13.03 13.71
CA PHE A 38 -16.59 14.09 12.72
C PHE A 38 -16.65 15.47 13.38
N GLU A 39 -17.28 15.58 14.56
CA GLU A 39 -17.32 16.83 15.34
C GLU A 39 -15.91 17.32 15.71
N ASN A 40 -15.06 16.45 16.25
CA ASN A 40 -13.71 16.83 16.63
C ASN A 40 -12.87 17.26 15.42
N LYS A 41 -13.01 16.57 14.28
CA LYS A 41 -12.38 16.99 13.01
C LYS A 41 -12.83 18.39 12.60
N GLY A 42 -14.12 18.71 12.76
CA GLY A 42 -14.67 20.03 12.51
C GLY A 42 -14.10 21.10 13.44
N ARG A 43 -13.99 20.81 14.75
CA ARG A 43 -13.39 21.72 15.74
C ARG A 43 -11.91 22.00 15.46
N CYS A 44 -11.12 20.96 15.19
CA CYS A 44 -9.71 21.13 14.83
C CYS A 44 -9.54 21.98 13.55
N LEU A 45 -10.40 21.78 12.55
CA LEU A 45 -10.39 22.61 11.35
C LEU A 45 -10.80 24.06 11.65
N GLN A 46 -11.79 24.29 12.51
CA GLN A 46 -12.19 25.63 12.94
C GLN A 46 -11.03 26.36 13.63
N ASP A 47 -10.37 25.71 14.57
CA ASP A 47 -9.21 26.27 15.28
C ASP A 47 -8.08 26.62 14.30
N ALA A 48 -7.78 25.73 13.34
CA ALA A 48 -6.78 26.00 12.30
C ALA A 48 -7.17 27.16 11.36
N ILE A 49 -8.46 27.34 11.05
CA ILE A 49 -8.93 28.50 10.26
C ILE A 49 -8.74 29.80 11.06
N TRP A 50 -9.06 29.80 12.36
CA TRP A 50 -8.87 30.97 13.22
C TRP A 50 -7.38 31.35 13.36
N GLU A 51 -6.51 30.38 13.60
CA GLU A 51 -5.07 30.60 13.62
C GLU A 51 -4.57 31.18 12.28
N ALA A 52 -5.03 30.63 11.15
CA ALA A 52 -4.65 31.17 9.84
C ALA A 52 -5.15 32.60 9.61
N LEU A 53 -6.33 32.96 10.13
CA LEU A 53 -6.89 34.32 10.05
C LEU A 53 -6.08 35.34 10.86
N ASP A 54 -5.48 34.93 11.98
CA ASP A 54 -4.56 35.76 12.79
C ASP A 54 -3.25 36.04 12.03
N HIS A 55 -2.89 35.20 11.06
CA HIS A 55 -1.69 35.31 10.24
C HIS A 55 -1.94 35.79 8.79
N ARG A 56 -3.13 36.31 8.49
CA ARG A 56 -3.57 36.62 7.11
C ARG A 56 -2.71 37.64 6.34
N LEU A 57 -1.88 38.43 7.04
CA LEU A 57 -0.91 39.33 6.38
C LEU A 57 0.11 38.61 5.51
N PHE A 58 0.36 37.31 5.78
CA PHE A 58 1.17 36.46 4.92
C PHE A 58 0.25 35.57 4.10
N SER A 59 0.03 35.96 2.85
CA SER A 59 -0.96 35.33 1.98
C SER A 59 -0.60 33.89 1.66
N GLY A 60 -1.61 33.10 1.32
CA GLY A 60 -1.42 31.72 0.90
C GLY A 60 -0.54 31.57 -0.33
N VAL A 61 -0.54 32.57 -1.23
CA VAL A 61 0.38 32.62 -2.37
C VAL A 61 1.84 32.76 -1.91
N GLU A 62 2.11 33.56 -0.87
CA GLU A 62 3.44 33.69 -0.29
C GLU A 62 3.87 32.42 0.44
N VAL A 63 2.96 31.78 1.18
CA VAL A 63 3.19 30.45 1.79
C VAL A 63 3.59 29.43 0.73
N LEU A 64 2.83 29.34 -0.38
CA LEU A 64 3.15 28.42 -1.47
C LEU A 64 4.53 28.72 -2.08
N ARG A 65 4.86 30.00 -2.26
CA ARG A 65 6.15 30.43 -2.80
C ARG A 65 7.32 30.02 -1.91
N GLU A 66 7.22 30.17 -0.59
CA GLU A 66 8.26 29.74 0.34
C GLU A 66 8.36 28.21 0.42
N LEU A 67 7.23 27.50 0.42
CA LEU A 67 7.22 26.03 0.38
C LEU A 67 7.91 25.47 -0.87
N SER A 68 7.68 26.07 -2.04
CA SER A 68 8.37 25.69 -3.28
C SER A 68 9.88 25.88 -3.20
N LYS A 69 10.37 26.94 -2.54
CA LYS A 69 11.82 27.17 -2.33
C LYS A 69 12.44 26.09 -1.46
N ILE A 70 11.74 25.67 -0.40
CA ILE A 70 12.22 24.66 0.57
C ILE A 70 12.25 23.27 -0.06
N HIS A 71 11.18 22.85 -0.71
CA HIS A 71 11.01 21.48 -1.17
C HIS A 71 11.67 21.17 -2.53
N ARG A 72 12.20 22.20 -3.23
CA ARG A 72 12.70 22.10 -4.62
C ARG A 72 11.71 21.40 -5.58
N THR A 73 10.42 21.40 -5.22
CA THR A 73 9.35 20.85 -6.04
C THR A 73 9.10 21.77 -7.23
N GLY A 74 8.79 21.18 -8.39
CA GLY A 74 8.48 21.92 -9.61
C GLY A 74 7.16 22.72 -9.54
N ARG A 75 6.60 23.08 -10.69
CA ARG A 75 5.37 23.87 -10.84
C ARG A 75 4.07 23.11 -10.51
N ASP A 76 4.09 22.16 -9.60
CA ASP A 76 2.86 21.44 -9.23
C ASP A 76 1.97 22.36 -8.39
N PRO A 77 0.68 22.53 -8.74
CA PRO A 77 -0.24 23.34 -7.95
C PRO A 77 -0.43 22.68 -6.60
N LEU A 78 0.19 23.27 -5.57
CA LEU A 78 0.23 22.72 -4.21
C LEU A 78 -1.17 22.62 -3.56
N MET A 79 -2.15 23.40 -4.03
CA MET A 79 -3.53 23.38 -3.51
C MET A 79 -4.59 23.58 -4.61
N PRO A 80 -4.98 22.51 -5.32
CA PRO A 80 -5.89 22.59 -6.46
C PRO A 80 -7.38 22.61 -6.09
N VAL A 81 -7.73 22.58 -4.80
CA VAL A 81 -9.12 22.59 -4.30
C VAL A 81 -9.33 23.81 -3.43
N VAL A 82 -10.34 24.61 -3.77
CA VAL A 82 -10.74 25.84 -3.08
C VAL A 82 -12.09 25.64 -2.42
N LEU A 83 -12.24 26.16 -1.21
CA LEU A 83 -13.50 26.24 -0.49
C LEU A 83 -13.86 27.70 -0.24
N THR A 84 -14.80 28.22 -1.01
CA THR A 84 -15.32 29.59 -0.93
C THR A 84 -16.59 29.60 -0.09
N SER A 85 -16.51 30.09 1.14
CA SER A 85 -17.67 30.24 2.02
C SER A 85 -18.18 31.69 1.99
N LEU A 86 -19.44 31.86 1.60
CA LEU A 86 -20.20 33.11 1.68
C LEU A 86 -21.25 33.06 2.79
N LEU A 87 -21.15 32.08 3.71
CA LEU A 87 -22.04 31.96 4.85
C LEU A 87 -21.87 33.16 5.80
N GLY A 88 -22.99 33.66 6.33
CA GLY A 88 -23.00 34.82 7.23
C GLY A 88 -22.69 36.16 6.56
N HIS A 89 -22.36 36.19 5.26
CA HIS A 89 -22.34 37.42 4.50
C HIS A 89 -23.79 37.77 4.11
N PRO A 90 -24.24 39.04 4.24
CA PRO A 90 -25.56 39.43 3.76
C PRO A 90 -25.65 39.00 2.30
N GLY A 91 -26.62 38.12 2.01
CA GLY A 91 -26.87 37.67 0.65
C GLY A 91 -26.93 38.87 -0.27
N ARG A 92 -26.40 38.70 -1.50
CA ARG A 92 -26.28 39.73 -2.55
C ARG A 92 -27.21 40.92 -2.32
N HIS A 93 -26.64 42.13 -2.33
CA HIS A 93 -27.42 43.33 -2.65
C HIS A 93 -28.41 42.96 -3.75
N ASP A 94 -29.69 43.29 -3.56
CA ASP A 94 -30.73 42.95 -4.51
C ASP A 94 -30.39 43.51 -5.91
N VAL A 95 -29.68 42.68 -6.69
CA VAL A 95 -29.23 43.00 -8.04
C VAL A 95 -30.38 42.92 -9.02
N SER A 96 -31.61 42.59 -8.58
CA SER A 96 -32.79 42.72 -9.43
C SER A 96 -32.95 44.13 -9.98
N LYS A 97 -32.44 45.15 -9.24
CA LYS A 97 -32.34 46.55 -9.70
C LYS A 97 -31.33 46.74 -10.84
N LEU A 98 -30.32 45.87 -10.97
CA LEU A 98 -29.34 45.84 -12.06
C LEU A 98 -29.76 44.90 -13.21
N GLY A 99 -30.70 43.98 -12.96
CA GLY A 99 -31.26 43.06 -13.96
C GLY A 99 -31.34 41.61 -13.47
N ARG A 100 -31.81 40.70 -14.34
CA ARG A 100 -31.88 39.27 -14.04
C ARG A 100 -30.52 38.61 -14.29
N GLU A 101 -29.97 37.96 -13.27
CA GLU A 101 -28.82 37.08 -13.47
C GLU A 101 -29.22 35.90 -14.36
N VAL A 102 -28.47 35.68 -15.45
CA VAL A 102 -28.70 34.57 -16.39
C VAL A 102 -27.58 33.53 -16.35
N TYR A 103 -26.39 33.90 -15.88
CA TYR A 103 -25.21 33.05 -15.84
C TYR A 103 -24.16 33.64 -14.89
N GLY A 104 -23.43 32.79 -14.18
CA GLY A 104 -22.33 33.17 -13.30
C GLY A 104 -21.35 32.00 -13.11
N VAL A 105 -20.06 32.28 -13.29
CA VAL A 105 -18.97 31.31 -13.09
C VAL A 105 -17.83 31.98 -12.32
N SER A 106 -17.29 31.28 -11.34
CA SER A 106 -16.04 31.65 -10.70
C SER A 106 -14.89 30.99 -11.45
N GLN A 107 -13.83 31.74 -11.74
CA GLN A 107 -12.62 31.22 -12.36
C GLN A 107 -11.42 31.60 -11.52
N THR A 108 -11.03 30.70 -10.63
CA THR A 108 -9.82 30.86 -9.85
C THR A 108 -8.65 30.20 -10.60
N PRO A 109 -7.60 30.95 -10.98
CA PRO A 109 -6.45 30.39 -11.66
C PRO A 109 -5.83 29.23 -10.87
N GLN A 110 -5.37 28.19 -11.57
CA GLN A 110 -4.69 27.01 -10.98
C GLN A 110 -5.55 26.16 -10.04
N VAL A 111 -6.87 26.36 -10.02
CA VAL A 111 -7.82 25.56 -9.26
C VAL A 111 -8.48 24.51 -10.16
N MET A 112 -8.51 23.27 -9.69
CA MET A 112 -9.17 22.15 -10.37
C MET A 112 -10.62 21.97 -9.90
N LEU A 113 -10.90 22.33 -8.64
CA LEU A 113 -12.23 22.26 -8.03
C LEU A 113 -12.43 23.45 -7.07
N ASP A 114 -13.43 24.28 -7.35
CA ASP A 114 -13.90 25.37 -6.49
C ASP A 114 -15.27 25.00 -5.92
N VAL A 115 -15.31 24.84 -4.60
CA VAL A 115 -16.52 24.55 -3.83
C VAL A 115 -17.03 25.85 -3.23
N GLN A 116 -18.16 26.34 -3.72
CA GLN A 116 -18.80 27.55 -3.21
C GLN A 116 -20.00 27.19 -2.35
N ILE A 117 -20.13 27.82 -1.20
CA ILE A 117 -21.25 27.64 -0.27
C ILE A 117 -21.83 29.01 0.07
N ARG A 118 -23.15 29.15 0.01
CA ARG A 118 -23.87 30.38 0.39
C ARG A 118 -25.24 30.05 0.97
N GLU A 119 -25.78 31.01 1.71
CA GLU A 119 -27.14 30.96 2.24
C GLU A 119 -27.97 32.09 1.60
N SER A 120 -29.21 31.79 1.24
CA SER A 120 -30.17 32.76 0.71
C SER A 120 -31.57 32.24 0.95
N ASP A 121 -32.48 33.10 1.41
CA ASP A 121 -33.90 32.76 1.61
C ASP A 121 -34.10 31.47 2.43
N ASP A 122 -33.33 31.32 3.52
CA ASP A 122 -33.30 30.15 4.40
C ASP A 122 -32.91 28.82 3.70
N VAL A 123 -32.24 28.91 2.55
CA VAL A 123 -31.75 27.76 1.78
C VAL A 123 -30.23 27.79 1.67
N LEU A 124 -29.61 26.63 1.95
CA LEU A 124 -28.20 26.39 1.71
C LEU A 124 -27.97 26.03 0.24
N TYR A 125 -27.22 26.86 -0.47
CA TYR A 125 -26.77 26.61 -1.83
C TYR A 125 -25.30 26.22 -1.83
N PHE A 126 -24.97 25.13 -2.53
CA PHE A 126 -23.59 24.73 -2.77
C PHE A 126 -23.39 24.45 -4.26
N LYS A 127 -22.28 24.91 -4.81
CA LYS A 127 -21.93 24.83 -6.23
C LYS A 127 -20.49 24.38 -6.37
N TRP A 128 -20.23 23.43 -7.27
CA TRP A 128 -18.88 22.99 -7.60
C TRP A 128 -18.53 23.40 -9.02
N ASP A 129 -17.59 24.33 -9.17
CA ASP A 129 -16.98 24.66 -10.46
C ASP A 129 -15.70 23.82 -10.60
N TYR A 130 -15.57 23.02 -11.66
CA TYR A 130 -14.43 22.12 -11.84
C TYR A 130 -13.83 22.18 -13.24
N LEU A 131 -12.53 21.89 -13.34
CA LEU A 131 -11.80 21.93 -14.60
C LEU A 131 -12.07 20.67 -15.43
N LYS A 132 -12.78 20.86 -16.56
CA LYS A 132 -13.04 19.79 -17.53
C LYS A 132 -11.73 19.26 -18.11
N GLY A 133 -11.67 17.94 -18.32
CA GLY A 133 -10.46 17.26 -18.82
C GLY A 133 -9.45 16.90 -17.73
N VAL A 134 -9.57 17.49 -16.53
CA VAL A 134 -8.78 17.09 -15.35
C VAL A 134 -9.56 16.09 -14.49
N ILE A 135 -10.82 16.38 -14.18
CA ILE A 135 -11.70 15.46 -13.44
C ILE A 135 -12.71 14.86 -14.40
N ARG A 136 -12.85 13.53 -14.37
CA ARG A 136 -13.82 12.80 -15.20
C ARG A 136 -15.26 13.16 -14.76
N PRO A 137 -16.20 13.37 -15.70
CA PRO A 137 -17.57 13.78 -15.37
C PRO A 137 -18.35 12.82 -14.46
N ASP A 138 -18.11 11.51 -14.55
CA ASP A 138 -18.74 10.53 -13.67
C ASP A 138 -18.16 10.58 -12.25
N VAL A 139 -16.85 10.81 -12.13
CA VAL A 139 -16.18 10.92 -10.83
C VAL A 139 -16.65 12.14 -10.06
N ILE A 140 -16.70 13.31 -10.70
CA ILE A 140 -17.16 14.53 -10.02
C ILE A 140 -18.63 14.43 -9.61
N LYS A 141 -19.45 13.73 -10.42
CA LYS A 141 -20.85 13.45 -10.10
C LYS A 141 -20.97 12.56 -8.86
N ASP A 142 -20.27 11.43 -8.83
CA ASP A 142 -20.25 10.51 -7.67
C ASP A 142 -19.76 11.23 -6.40
N MET A 143 -18.73 12.08 -6.51
CA MET A 143 -18.22 12.89 -5.39
C MET A 143 -19.26 13.90 -4.88
N PHE A 144 -19.97 14.57 -5.78
CA PHE A 144 -21.00 15.54 -5.42
C PHE A 144 -22.20 14.86 -4.74
N GLU A 145 -22.64 13.70 -5.24
CA GLU A 145 -23.69 12.89 -4.61
C GLU A 145 -23.28 12.39 -3.21
N ALA A 146 -22.01 12.01 -3.05
CA ALA A 146 -21.45 11.65 -1.74
C ALA A 146 -21.44 12.83 -0.76
N PHE A 147 -21.05 14.02 -1.23
CA PHE A 147 -21.08 15.25 -0.44
C PHE A 147 -22.51 15.62 0.00
N GLU A 148 -23.47 15.58 -0.93
CA GLU A 148 -24.89 15.82 -0.64
C GLU A 148 -25.44 14.80 0.38
N THR A 149 -25.07 13.52 0.23
CA THR A 149 -25.48 12.46 1.15
C THR A 149 -24.95 12.73 2.56
N LEU A 150 -23.68 13.12 2.69
CA LEU A 150 -23.08 13.48 3.98
C LEU A 150 -23.81 14.64 4.65
N LEU A 151 -24.07 15.73 3.91
CA LEU A 151 -24.81 16.88 4.45
C LEU A 151 -26.21 16.48 4.94
N LYS A 152 -26.94 15.68 4.17
CA LYS A 152 -28.26 15.18 4.56
C LYS A 152 -28.22 14.28 5.80
N GLN A 153 -27.18 13.45 5.94
CA GLN A 153 -26.99 12.61 7.12
C GLN A 153 -26.70 13.46 8.37
N LEU A 154 -25.76 14.40 8.27
CA LEU A 154 -25.41 15.32 9.36
C LEU A 154 -26.60 16.18 9.82
N ALA A 155 -27.48 16.58 8.88
CA ALA A 155 -28.66 17.38 9.18
C ALA A 155 -29.80 16.61 9.84
N LYS A 156 -29.84 15.27 9.73
CA LYS A 156 -30.95 14.44 10.20
C LYS A 156 -30.61 13.56 11.39
N GLU A 157 -29.34 13.18 11.54
CA GLU A 157 -28.90 12.15 12.48
C GLU A 157 -27.74 12.68 13.34
N GLU A 158 -28.03 13.04 14.60
CA GLU A 158 -27.01 13.53 15.54
C GLU A 158 -25.87 12.53 15.78
N ASN A 159 -26.15 11.22 15.69
CA ASN A 159 -25.14 10.18 15.86
C ASN A 159 -23.99 10.30 14.85
N ILE A 160 -24.25 10.82 13.64
CA ILE A 160 -23.25 10.92 12.57
C ILE A 160 -22.08 11.80 12.99
N TRP A 161 -22.33 12.87 13.75
CA TRP A 161 -21.31 13.78 14.29
C TRP A 161 -20.30 13.07 15.19
N ASN A 162 -20.72 12.01 15.87
CA ASN A 162 -19.91 11.22 16.79
C ASN A 162 -19.20 10.03 16.12
N ARG A 163 -19.42 9.79 14.83
CA ARG A 163 -18.75 8.69 14.11
C ARG A 163 -17.33 9.08 13.73
N THR A 164 -16.42 8.12 13.83
CA THR A 164 -15.03 8.25 13.36
C THR A 164 -14.89 7.95 11.86
N TYR A 165 -15.82 7.17 11.32
CA TYR A 165 -15.89 6.77 9.92
C TYR A 165 -17.33 6.83 9.38
N ILE A 166 -17.47 7.35 8.16
CA ILE A 166 -18.73 7.44 7.42
C ILE A 166 -18.47 6.88 6.02
N ASP A 167 -19.16 5.80 5.66
CA ASP A 167 -19.04 5.22 4.32
C ASP A 167 -19.88 6.01 3.33
N LEU A 168 -19.21 6.78 2.47
CA LEU A 168 -19.83 7.58 1.42
C LEU A 168 -19.66 6.96 0.03
N ARG A 169 -19.18 5.71 -0.06
CA ARG A 169 -18.97 5.06 -1.35
C ARG A 169 -20.32 4.86 -2.05
N PRO A 170 -20.44 5.18 -3.35
CA PRO A 170 -21.66 4.90 -4.09
C PRO A 170 -21.97 3.39 -4.10
N LYS A 171 -23.25 3.03 -3.94
CA LYS A 171 -23.71 1.63 -3.87
C LYS A 171 -23.20 0.77 -5.03
N LYS A 172 -23.26 1.30 -6.26
CA LYS A 172 -22.75 0.64 -7.47
C LYS A 172 -21.27 0.28 -7.36
N GLN A 173 -20.46 1.14 -6.75
CA GLN A 173 -19.04 0.84 -6.58
C GLN A 173 -18.78 -0.20 -5.49
N ILE A 174 -19.63 -0.27 -4.45
CA ILE A 174 -19.59 -1.33 -3.43
C ILE A 174 -19.89 -2.68 -4.09
N GLU A 175 -20.96 -2.75 -4.90
CA GLU A 175 -21.35 -3.97 -5.62
C GLU A 175 -20.25 -4.49 -6.54
N ILE A 176 -19.61 -3.60 -7.31
CA ILE A 176 -18.48 -3.98 -8.19
C ILE A 176 -17.32 -4.54 -7.36
N ARG A 177 -16.96 -3.89 -6.24
CA ARG A 177 -15.86 -4.35 -5.38
C ARG A 177 -16.16 -5.71 -4.78
N ASN A 178 -17.38 -5.92 -4.29
CA ASN A 178 -17.80 -7.21 -3.75
C ASN A 178 -17.72 -8.30 -4.83
N LYS A 179 -18.19 -8.03 -6.05
CA LYS A 179 -18.11 -8.97 -7.17
C LYS A 179 -16.67 -9.32 -7.58
N VAL A 180 -15.77 -8.33 -7.60
CA VAL A 180 -14.36 -8.56 -7.96
C VAL A 180 -13.61 -9.33 -6.86
N ASN A 181 -13.97 -9.11 -5.61
CA ASN A 181 -13.37 -9.78 -4.45
C ASN A 181 -14.07 -11.10 -4.08
N ASP A 182 -15.09 -11.52 -4.83
CA ASP A 182 -15.74 -12.82 -4.69
C ASP A 182 -14.84 -13.92 -5.29
N THR A 183 -13.70 -14.13 -4.65
CA THR A 183 -12.64 -15.06 -5.08
C THR A 183 -12.52 -16.25 -4.14
N GLU A 184 -13.47 -16.43 -3.22
CA GLU A 184 -13.47 -17.55 -2.31
C GLU A 184 -13.82 -18.83 -3.07
N VAL A 185 -12.87 -19.77 -3.06
CA VAL A 185 -13.01 -21.09 -3.68
C VAL A 185 -12.48 -22.09 -2.67
N ASP A 186 -13.11 -23.26 -2.59
CA ASP A 186 -12.61 -24.34 -1.76
C ASP A 186 -11.29 -24.86 -2.33
N ILE A 187 -10.20 -24.65 -1.59
CA ILE A 187 -8.86 -25.08 -1.95
C ILE A 187 -8.45 -26.20 -0.98
N PRO A 188 -7.97 -27.35 -1.46
CA PRO A 188 -7.53 -28.44 -0.58
C PRO A 188 -6.48 -27.97 0.43
N LYS A 189 -6.71 -28.30 1.71
CA LYS A 189 -5.80 -27.98 2.83
C LYS A 189 -4.61 -28.95 2.88
N VAL A 190 -3.77 -28.93 1.85
CA VAL A 190 -2.57 -29.77 1.70
C VAL A 190 -1.31 -28.90 1.58
N HIS A 191 -0.16 -29.40 2.02
CA HIS A 191 1.10 -28.71 1.80
C HIS A 191 1.69 -29.06 0.42
N LEU A 192 2.50 -28.15 -0.12
CA LEU A 192 3.23 -28.39 -1.37
C LEU A 192 4.09 -29.67 -1.31
N ARG A 193 4.69 -29.96 -0.14
CA ARG A 193 5.49 -31.17 0.05
C ARG A 193 4.67 -32.45 -0.11
N ASP A 194 3.43 -32.46 0.35
CA ASP A 194 2.53 -33.62 0.25
C ASP A 194 2.18 -33.88 -1.24
N LEU A 195 1.90 -32.81 -1.97
CA LEU A 195 1.65 -32.88 -3.42
C LEU A 195 2.87 -33.40 -4.20
N LEU A 196 4.08 -33.04 -3.79
CA LEU A 196 5.32 -33.49 -4.42
C LEU A 196 5.65 -34.94 -4.07
N VAL A 197 5.34 -35.41 -2.85
CA VAL A 197 5.44 -36.84 -2.49
C VAL A 197 4.56 -37.66 -3.42
N ASN A 198 3.28 -37.29 -3.56
CA ASN A 198 2.35 -38.00 -4.45
C ASN A 198 2.86 -38.03 -5.91
N ARG A 199 3.49 -36.96 -6.39
CA ARG A 199 4.09 -36.95 -7.74
C ARG A 199 5.23 -37.94 -7.88
N ILE A 200 6.06 -38.10 -6.86
CA ILE A 200 7.19 -39.04 -6.90
C ILE A 200 6.71 -40.48 -6.83
N GLU A 201 5.71 -40.75 -6.01
CA GLU A 201 5.11 -42.08 -5.87
C GLU A 201 4.35 -42.51 -7.14
N ASP A 202 3.48 -41.64 -7.67
CA ASP A 202 2.61 -41.99 -8.80
C ASP A 202 3.30 -41.90 -10.16
N ARG A 203 4.32 -41.03 -10.29
CA ARG A 203 4.90 -40.63 -11.59
C ARG A 203 6.42 -40.63 -11.61
N ALA A 204 7.04 -41.52 -10.83
CA ALA A 204 8.49 -41.63 -10.65
C ALA A 204 9.33 -41.52 -11.94
N LYS A 205 8.89 -42.16 -13.04
CA LYS A 205 9.62 -42.20 -14.32
C LYS A 205 9.31 -41.02 -15.25
N GLU A 206 8.29 -40.22 -14.97
CA GLU A 206 7.95 -39.05 -15.78
C GLU A 206 8.97 -37.92 -15.56
N THR A 207 9.24 -37.17 -16.62
CA THR A 207 10.12 -36.00 -16.59
C THR A 207 9.59 -34.96 -15.59
N ALA A 208 10.46 -34.52 -14.68
CA ALA A 208 10.20 -33.48 -13.70
C ALA A 208 10.94 -32.17 -14.03
N ILE A 209 12.21 -32.26 -14.42
CA ILE A 209 13.07 -31.10 -14.68
C ILE A 209 13.80 -31.29 -16.00
N ILE A 210 13.79 -30.25 -16.84
CA ILE A 210 14.63 -30.17 -18.04
C ILE A 210 15.61 -29.02 -17.82
N SER A 211 16.91 -29.30 -17.98
CA SER A 211 17.98 -28.33 -17.82
C SER A 211 19.02 -28.46 -18.94
N LYS A 212 19.94 -27.50 -19.02
CA LYS A 212 21.11 -27.59 -19.93
C LYS A 212 21.98 -28.82 -19.67
N ASN A 213 21.96 -29.35 -18.45
CA ASN A 213 22.80 -30.48 -18.03
C ASN A 213 22.09 -31.83 -18.20
N GLY A 214 20.83 -31.84 -18.64
CA GLY A 214 20.05 -33.06 -18.86
C GLY A 214 18.61 -32.97 -18.36
N THR A 215 17.93 -34.11 -18.48
CA THR A 215 16.54 -34.32 -18.09
C THR A 215 16.47 -35.23 -16.87
N TYR A 216 15.74 -34.80 -15.86
CA TYR A 216 15.58 -35.50 -14.58
C TYR A 216 14.12 -35.86 -14.38
N ASN A 217 13.86 -37.11 -13.99
CA ASN A 217 12.51 -37.57 -13.65
C ASN A 217 12.21 -37.36 -12.16
N TRP A 218 10.97 -37.64 -11.76
CA TRP A 218 10.56 -37.51 -10.36
C TRP A 218 11.34 -38.42 -9.40
N ASN A 219 11.82 -39.57 -9.86
CA ASN A 219 12.69 -40.45 -9.08
C ASN A 219 14.04 -39.79 -8.77
N ASN A 220 14.65 -39.08 -9.74
CA ASN A 220 15.86 -38.29 -9.49
C ASN A 220 15.60 -37.18 -8.46
N VAL A 221 14.47 -36.49 -8.58
CA VAL A 221 14.06 -35.43 -7.63
C VAL A 221 13.90 -35.98 -6.22
N GLY A 222 13.19 -37.10 -6.06
CA GLY A 222 12.95 -37.73 -4.76
C GLY A 222 14.25 -38.14 -4.08
N ARG A 223 15.16 -38.76 -4.82
CA ARG A 223 16.49 -39.12 -4.30
C ARG A 223 17.29 -37.89 -3.86
N GLY A 224 17.35 -36.85 -4.69
CA GLY A 224 18.09 -35.62 -4.35
C GLY A 224 17.51 -34.91 -3.13
N ALA A 225 16.19 -34.79 -3.05
CA ALA A 225 15.52 -34.17 -1.91
C ALA A 225 15.66 -35.01 -0.62
N SER A 226 15.56 -36.34 -0.71
CA SER A 226 15.80 -37.25 0.41
C SER A 226 17.23 -37.15 0.93
N TYR A 227 18.22 -37.03 0.04
CA TYR A 227 19.61 -36.83 0.43
C TYR A 227 19.80 -35.52 1.20
N ILE A 228 19.26 -34.41 0.68
CA ILE A 228 19.29 -33.11 1.37
C ILE A 228 18.59 -33.18 2.72
N LYS A 229 17.40 -33.81 2.79
CA LYS A 229 16.67 -34.00 4.05
C LYS A 229 17.53 -34.70 5.10
N ASN A 230 18.20 -35.77 4.72
CA ASN A 230 19.03 -36.56 5.64
C ASN A 230 20.24 -35.77 6.13
N MET A 231 20.92 -35.03 5.25
CA MET A 231 22.00 -34.13 5.67
C MET A 231 21.50 -33.05 6.64
N LEU A 232 20.31 -32.49 6.40
CA LEU A 232 19.71 -31.51 7.31
C LEU A 232 19.39 -32.14 8.67
N LYS A 233 18.91 -33.40 8.71
CA LYS A 233 18.66 -34.12 9.99
C LYS A 233 19.93 -34.34 10.80
N GLU A 234 21.05 -34.61 10.14
CA GLU A 234 22.33 -34.85 10.82
C GLU A 234 22.97 -33.56 11.33
N ILE A 235 22.76 -32.44 10.63
CA ILE A 235 23.50 -31.19 10.85
C ILE A 235 22.69 -30.15 11.62
N CYS A 236 21.40 -30.00 11.30
CA CYS A 236 20.57 -28.93 11.85
C CYS A 236 20.02 -29.31 13.22
N ASN A 237 20.00 -28.36 14.15
CA ASN A 237 19.26 -28.50 15.41
C ASN A 237 17.76 -28.30 15.19
N ASP A 238 16.90 -28.80 16.08
CA ASP A 238 15.43 -28.71 15.96
C ASP A 238 14.86 -27.28 16.00
N GLU A 239 15.65 -26.30 16.44
CA GLU A 239 15.24 -24.89 16.48
C GLU A 239 15.40 -24.17 15.12
N GLU A 240 16.11 -24.77 14.16
CA GLU A 240 16.34 -24.18 12.84
C GLU A 240 15.09 -24.24 11.96
N LYS A 241 14.40 -23.10 11.86
CA LYS A 241 13.17 -22.92 11.06
C LYS A 241 13.43 -22.63 9.59
N PHE A 242 14.57 -22.00 9.28
CA PHE A 242 14.91 -21.54 7.93
C PHE A 242 16.30 -22.02 7.53
N ILE A 243 16.40 -22.55 6.32
CA ILE A 243 17.65 -22.96 5.69
C ILE A 243 17.96 -22.01 4.53
N GLY A 244 19.19 -21.48 4.49
CA GLY A 244 19.64 -20.69 3.34
C GLY A 244 19.87 -21.58 2.13
N ILE A 245 19.48 -21.14 0.92
CA ILE A 245 19.83 -21.84 -0.32
C ILE A 245 20.59 -20.87 -1.21
N ILE A 246 21.90 -21.11 -1.38
CA ILE A 246 22.82 -20.32 -2.20
C ILE A 246 23.34 -21.20 -3.34
N LEU A 247 22.43 -21.53 -4.25
CA LEU A 247 22.69 -22.38 -5.41
C LEU A 247 22.31 -21.65 -6.70
N PRO A 248 23.05 -21.86 -7.80
CA PRO A 248 22.65 -21.34 -9.10
C PRO A 248 21.32 -21.95 -9.55
N LYS A 249 20.66 -21.33 -10.53
CA LYS A 249 19.44 -21.88 -11.15
C LYS A 249 19.75 -23.24 -11.78
N GLY A 250 19.06 -24.28 -11.32
CA GLY A 250 19.26 -25.64 -11.81
C GLY A 250 18.53 -26.70 -10.99
N PRO A 251 18.65 -27.98 -11.40
CA PRO A 251 18.07 -29.12 -10.70
C PRO A 251 18.42 -29.18 -9.20
N ALA A 252 19.67 -28.92 -8.83
CA ALA A 252 20.12 -28.94 -7.44
C ALA A 252 19.40 -27.92 -6.57
N GLN A 253 19.12 -26.72 -7.09
CA GLN A 253 18.35 -25.72 -6.34
C GLN A 253 16.92 -26.22 -6.06
N PHE A 254 16.26 -26.84 -7.04
CA PHE A 254 14.92 -27.40 -6.86
C PHE A 254 14.91 -28.55 -5.84
N MET A 255 15.87 -29.48 -5.96
CA MET A 255 16.00 -30.61 -5.01
C MET A 255 16.35 -30.13 -3.60
N ALA A 256 17.16 -29.08 -3.45
CA ALA A 256 17.46 -28.47 -2.15
C ALA A 256 16.23 -27.82 -1.52
N VAL A 257 15.42 -27.09 -2.30
CA VAL A 257 14.14 -26.53 -1.85
C VAL A 257 13.24 -27.65 -1.34
N TYR A 258 13.07 -28.70 -2.14
CA TYR A 258 12.18 -29.79 -1.76
C TYR A 258 12.70 -30.57 -0.54
N GLY A 259 14.02 -30.79 -0.44
CA GLY A 259 14.64 -31.39 0.74
C GLY A 259 14.41 -30.59 2.02
N CYS A 260 14.46 -29.25 1.96
CA CYS A 260 14.09 -28.40 3.09
C CYS A 260 12.62 -28.59 3.51
N LEU A 261 11.71 -28.67 2.53
CA LEU A 261 10.29 -28.89 2.78
C LEU A 261 10.00 -30.27 3.39
N LEU A 262 10.69 -31.32 2.92
CA LEU A 262 10.64 -32.67 3.51
C LEU A 262 11.15 -32.66 4.96
N PHE A 263 12.21 -31.89 5.23
CA PHE A 263 12.76 -31.68 6.57
C PHE A 263 11.87 -30.81 7.49
N GLY A 264 10.78 -30.25 6.96
CA GLY A 264 9.84 -29.43 7.72
C GLY A 264 10.33 -28.00 7.98
N ALA A 265 11.38 -27.55 7.29
CA ALA A 265 11.92 -26.20 7.39
C ALA A 265 11.50 -25.33 6.19
N GLY A 266 11.38 -24.02 6.42
CA GLY A 266 11.32 -23.04 5.35
C GLY A 266 12.69 -22.87 4.69
N TYR A 267 12.71 -22.34 3.47
CA TYR A 267 13.95 -22.01 2.78
C TYR A 267 14.02 -20.51 2.47
N VAL A 268 15.23 -19.97 2.43
CA VAL A 268 15.51 -18.59 2.03
C VAL A 268 16.43 -18.63 0.80
N PRO A 269 15.90 -18.35 -0.40
CA PRO A 269 16.72 -18.31 -1.61
C PRO A 269 17.61 -17.07 -1.57
N ILE A 270 18.90 -17.26 -1.81
CA ILE A 270 19.90 -16.20 -1.78
C ILE A 270 20.72 -16.30 -3.06
N ASP A 271 20.84 -15.18 -3.76
CA ASP A 271 21.58 -15.12 -5.01
C ASP A 271 23.08 -15.35 -4.75
N VAL A 272 23.70 -16.13 -5.63
CA VAL A 272 25.12 -16.51 -5.57
C VAL A 272 26.04 -15.31 -5.75
N ASP A 273 25.57 -14.26 -6.43
CA ASP A 273 26.36 -13.07 -6.76
C ASP A 273 26.27 -11.97 -5.68
N LEU A 274 25.54 -12.20 -4.58
CA LEU A 274 25.41 -11.20 -3.52
C LEU A 274 26.71 -11.01 -2.73
N PRO A 275 27.08 -9.76 -2.39
CA PRO A 275 28.20 -9.48 -1.51
C PRO A 275 28.05 -10.17 -0.14
N GLN A 276 29.16 -10.64 0.41
CA GLN A 276 29.17 -11.40 1.68
C GLN A 276 28.53 -10.64 2.85
N ASP A 277 28.69 -9.32 2.92
CA ASP A 277 28.05 -8.50 3.95
C ASP A 277 26.52 -8.50 3.85
N ARG A 278 25.97 -8.60 2.63
CA ARG A 278 24.53 -8.72 2.41
C ARG A 278 24.04 -10.10 2.85
N VAL A 279 24.76 -11.16 2.49
CA VAL A 279 24.43 -12.54 2.92
C VAL A 279 24.42 -12.63 4.44
N LYS A 280 25.44 -12.06 5.13
CA LYS A 280 25.49 -11.97 6.60
C LYS A 280 24.26 -11.27 7.21
N LYS A 281 23.82 -10.16 6.62
CA LYS A 281 22.62 -9.43 7.08
C LYS A 281 21.36 -10.28 6.94
N ILE A 282 21.18 -10.95 5.80
CA ILE A 282 20.04 -11.85 5.56
C ILE A 282 20.02 -12.98 6.58
N PHE A 283 21.16 -13.64 6.78
CA PHE A 283 21.29 -14.73 7.73
C PHE A 283 20.93 -14.31 9.16
N LYS A 284 21.43 -13.15 9.62
CA LYS A 284 21.10 -12.61 10.94
C LYS A 284 19.61 -12.28 11.07
N GLN A 285 19.01 -11.63 10.08
CA GLN A 285 17.59 -11.25 10.11
C GLN A 285 16.66 -12.45 10.09
N ALA A 286 16.94 -13.44 9.24
CA ALA A 286 16.17 -14.66 9.10
C ALA A 286 16.54 -15.74 10.13
N LYS A 287 17.52 -15.47 11.01
CA LYS A 287 18.05 -16.42 12.01
C LYS A 287 18.50 -17.76 11.39
N ILE A 288 19.06 -17.71 10.18
CA ILE A 288 19.60 -18.87 9.49
C ILE A 288 20.91 -19.26 10.17
N LYS A 289 21.09 -20.55 10.47
CA LYS A 289 22.39 -21.09 10.94
C LYS A 289 23.03 -22.00 9.89
N THR A 290 22.21 -22.71 9.11
CA THR A 290 22.67 -23.63 8.06
C THR A 290 22.25 -23.16 6.67
N ALA A 291 23.15 -23.31 5.69
CA ALA A 291 22.89 -23.01 4.30
C ALA A 291 23.38 -24.12 3.37
N ILE A 292 22.58 -24.43 2.34
CA ILE A 292 22.94 -25.33 1.25
C ILE A 292 23.58 -24.48 0.13
N ALA A 293 24.80 -24.82 -0.26
CA ALA A 293 25.55 -24.05 -1.23
C ALA A 293 26.50 -24.93 -2.06
N SER A 294 26.94 -24.43 -3.21
CA SER A 294 27.93 -25.16 -4.02
C SER A 294 29.30 -25.16 -3.35
N GLN A 295 30.20 -26.08 -3.74
CA GLN A 295 31.54 -26.14 -3.17
C GLN A 295 32.30 -24.81 -3.28
N GLN A 296 32.15 -24.10 -4.39
CA GLN A 296 32.84 -22.82 -4.63
C GLN A 296 32.15 -21.62 -3.96
N THR A 297 30.90 -21.77 -3.52
CA THR A 297 30.16 -20.70 -2.87
C THR A 297 30.69 -20.48 -1.45
N VAL A 298 31.14 -19.25 -1.18
CA VAL A 298 31.58 -18.82 0.15
C VAL A 298 30.34 -18.53 1.01
N VAL A 299 30.24 -19.20 2.15
CA VAL A 299 29.26 -18.93 3.19
C VAL A 299 29.96 -18.14 4.31
N PRO A 300 29.32 -17.10 4.88
CA PRO A 300 29.93 -16.33 5.95
C PRO A 300 30.38 -17.18 7.15
N GLU A 301 31.46 -16.74 7.83
CA GLU A 301 31.91 -17.39 9.07
C GLU A 301 30.81 -17.41 10.15
N GLY A 302 30.78 -18.50 10.93
CA GLY A 302 29.78 -18.73 11.97
C GLY A 302 28.48 -19.39 11.50
N PHE A 303 28.40 -19.76 10.22
CA PHE A 303 27.26 -20.49 9.64
C PHE A 303 27.72 -21.81 9.03
N THR A 304 26.86 -22.82 9.12
CA THR A 304 27.15 -24.18 8.62
C THR A 304 26.83 -24.27 7.13
N LYS A 305 27.77 -24.78 6.35
CA LYS A 305 27.61 -25.02 4.91
C LYS A 305 27.35 -26.50 4.65
N ILE A 306 26.26 -26.78 3.94
CA ILE A 306 25.97 -28.09 3.35
C ILE A 306 26.30 -28.01 1.86
N GLU A 307 27.25 -28.82 1.42
CA GLU A 307 27.69 -28.80 0.02
C GLU A 307 26.77 -29.65 -0.88
N TYR A 308 26.23 -29.02 -1.92
CA TYR A 308 25.38 -29.70 -2.90
C TYR A 308 25.48 -29.04 -4.28
N CYS A 309 25.50 -29.84 -5.35
CA CYS A 309 25.58 -29.34 -6.72
C CYS A 309 24.98 -30.33 -7.74
N ASP A 310 24.75 -29.86 -8.97
CA ASP A 310 24.12 -30.67 -10.03
C ASP A 310 24.92 -31.94 -10.38
N THR A 311 26.25 -31.92 -10.25
CA THR A 311 27.12 -33.05 -10.60
C THR A 311 27.10 -34.17 -9.56
N ASP A 312 26.56 -33.92 -8.36
CA ASP A 312 26.43 -34.92 -7.29
C ASP A 312 25.15 -35.77 -7.42
N ILE A 313 24.28 -35.44 -8.38
CA ILE A 313 22.96 -36.06 -8.55
C ILE A 313 23.05 -37.51 -9.05
N GLU A 314 24.16 -38.03 -9.56
CA GLU A 314 24.22 -39.46 -9.89
C GLU A 314 25.12 -40.27 -8.96
N SER A 315 26.16 -39.64 -8.38
CA SER A 315 27.17 -40.31 -7.55
C SER A 315 26.82 -40.38 -6.07
N LYS A 316 25.99 -39.46 -5.55
CA LYS A 316 25.63 -39.36 -4.11
C LYS A 316 24.20 -39.82 -3.79
N LEU A 317 23.41 -40.22 -4.78
CA LEU A 317 22.04 -40.68 -4.54
C LEU A 317 22.05 -42.11 -4.02
N ALA A 318 21.70 -42.28 -2.74
CA ALA A 318 21.35 -43.59 -2.22
C ALA A 318 20.26 -44.25 -3.10
N GLU A 319 20.28 -45.58 -3.21
CA GLU A 319 19.23 -46.31 -3.93
C GLU A 319 17.85 -46.12 -3.27
N ASN A 320 17.83 -45.91 -1.95
CA ASN A 320 16.63 -45.73 -1.14
C ASN A 320 16.20 -44.27 -1.08
N ILE A 321 14.94 -44.00 -1.47
CA ILE A 321 14.28 -42.71 -1.31
C ILE A 321 13.51 -42.73 0.00
N ASP A 322 13.85 -41.82 0.91
CA ASP A 322 13.08 -41.59 2.13
C ASP A 322 12.23 -40.32 2.01
N LEU A 323 10.98 -40.49 1.59
CA LEU A 323 9.98 -39.42 1.47
C LEU A 323 9.21 -39.16 2.78
N THR A 324 9.61 -39.75 3.91
CA THR A 324 8.96 -39.46 5.19
C THR A 324 9.05 -37.97 5.50
N LEU A 325 7.89 -37.40 5.85
CA LEU A 325 7.74 -36.00 6.17
C LEU A 325 8.12 -35.75 7.62
N GLU A 326 9.13 -34.93 7.85
CA GLU A 326 9.44 -34.47 9.19
C GLU A 326 8.35 -33.50 9.69
N PRO A 327 8.10 -33.45 11.01
CA PRO A 327 7.20 -32.46 11.60
C PRO A 327 7.55 -31.04 11.16
N LEU A 328 6.54 -30.20 10.94
CA LEU A 328 6.78 -28.80 10.65
C LEU A 328 7.43 -28.12 11.85
N ARG A 329 8.55 -27.43 11.59
CA ARG A 329 9.32 -26.71 12.61
C ARG A 329 8.62 -25.40 12.94
N GLU A 330 7.62 -25.51 13.84
CA GLU A 330 6.62 -24.50 14.15
C GLU A 330 5.81 -24.04 12.93
N ILE A 331 4.70 -23.34 13.18
CA ILE A 331 3.67 -23.06 12.19
C ILE A 331 4.19 -22.12 11.09
N ILE A 332 4.84 -22.69 10.07
CA ILE A 332 4.98 -22.08 8.76
C ILE A 332 3.61 -22.21 8.07
N HIS A 333 2.59 -21.50 8.58
CA HIS A 333 1.30 -21.34 7.89
C HIS A 333 1.44 -20.53 6.60
N HIS A 334 2.63 -20.00 6.32
CA HIS A 334 2.91 -19.09 5.23
C HIS A 334 4.08 -19.65 4.43
N ILE A 335 3.83 -20.08 3.19
CA ILE A 335 4.88 -20.20 2.19
C ILE A 335 5.50 -18.80 2.07
N LEU A 336 6.66 -18.61 2.69
CA LEU A 336 7.40 -17.35 2.69
C LEU A 336 8.11 -17.22 1.35
N PHE A 337 7.45 -16.57 0.40
CA PHE A 337 8.19 -15.85 -0.63
C PHE A 337 8.73 -14.57 0.00
N LEU A 338 9.98 -14.59 0.43
CA LEU A 338 10.71 -13.36 0.74
C LEU A 338 11.13 -12.73 -0.59
N HIS A 339 10.33 -11.79 -1.07
CA HIS A 339 10.71 -10.93 -2.18
C HIS A 339 11.28 -9.62 -1.61
N LEU A 340 12.52 -9.29 -1.99
CA LEU A 340 13.14 -8.02 -1.62
C LEU A 340 12.65 -6.93 -2.58
N ASP A 341 12.12 -5.85 -2.02
CA ASP A 341 11.76 -4.61 -2.71
C ASP A 341 13.05 -3.85 -3.14
N GLN A 342 12.96 -3.03 -4.19
CA GLN A 342 14.04 -2.16 -4.68
C GLN A 342 14.64 -1.22 -3.61
N GLN A 343 13.93 -0.98 -2.50
CA GLN A 343 14.40 -0.18 -1.34
C GLN A 343 14.99 -1.02 -0.20
N GLU A 344 15.40 -2.27 -0.45
CA GLU A 344 16.11 -3.15 0.49
C GLU A 344 15.36 -3.58 1.77
N ASN A 345 14.08 -3.23 1.92
CA ASN A 345 13.26 -3.66 3.05
C ASN A 345 12.74 -5.09 2.84
N LEU A 346 12.86 -5.91 3.89
CA LEU A 346 12.33 -7.28 3.91
C LEU A 346 10.81 -7.22 4.00
N LYS A 347 10.10 -7.35 2.86
CA LYS A 347 8.65 -7.55 2.89
C LYS A 347 8.36 -9.03 3.06
N VAL A 348 7.90 -9.39 4.26
CA VAL A 348 7.22 -10.66 4.48
C VAL A 348 5.89 -10.58 3.71
N LEU A 349 5.77 -11.31 2.61
CA LEU A 349 4.46 -11.59 2.02
C LEU A 349 3.72 -12.54 2.98
N LYS A 350 2.99 -11.95 3.94
CA LYS A 350 2.02 -12.70 4.74
C LYS A 350 0.85 -13.06 3.84
N PHE A 351 0.78 -14.31 3.38
CA PHE A 351 -0.47 -14.87 2.92
C PHE A 351 -1.35 -15.11 4.14
N GLN A 352 -2.20 -14.13 4.46
CA GLN A 352 -3.08 -14.20 5.62
C GLN A 352 -3.90 -15.50 5.56
N LYS A 353 -3.96 -16.20 6.70
CA LYS A 353 -4.86 -17.33 6.91
C LYS A 353 -6.28 -16.80 6.72
N LEU A 354 -7.00 -17.24 5.69
CA LEU A 354 -8.46 -17.24 5.74
C LEU A 354 -8.82 -18.14 6.93
N GLN A 355 -9.54 -17.57 7.90
CA GLN A 355 -9.89 -18.22 9.17
C GLN A 355 -10.59 -19.56 8.95
#